data_AF-A0A943S6N7-F1
#
_entry.id   AF-A0A943S6N7-F1
#
_cell.length_a   1.000
_cell.length_b   1.000
_cell.length_c   1.000
_cell.angle_alpha   90.00
_cell.angle_beta   90.00
_cell.angle_gamma   90.00
#
_symmetry.space_group_name_H-M   'P 1'
#
loop_
_entity.id
_entity.type
_entity.pdbx_description
1 polymer ?
#
loop_
_entity_poly.entity_id
_entity_poly.type
_entity_poly.pdbx_seq_one_letter_code
_entity_poly.pdbx_strand_id
1 'polypeptide(L)'
;MKKSFIMTISLVSVLAICMAVFAACGKKHNFSKTYTYDNEYHWRACTDKDCKEVKDKAKHTYGKWEVTKKPTATEKGARTRYCTVCKKKHTEEIAALQANPVTLKEGVMLGKKYDGKAVTFTKEQFNFMGNGAVTFMYKAGESEWTAVAPMAVGMYKVKVMVAETEMYQAGVAEFDFEIKKGDNMITLKDGAMLGKVYDGNAVEITKEKFNVMGTGEATFMFQKDGEEAWTAEAPMAAGMYKVKVMVAECMNYNAGEATFNFEIKKADNTITLKEDVTLGKTYDGTAVEITKEKFNIMGTGEVTFMFQKNGEETWTADAPMAAGMYKVKVMVAACMNYNAGEAMFDFEISKADNAITLKDGEMLGKTYDGTAVEITKEKFNVMGTGEVTFMFQKNGEETWSAEAPMTAGMYKVKVMVAACMNYNAGEATFDFEIKKADNAITLKEDVTLGKVHDGNAVVITKEQFNVMGMGEVTFMFQKDGEETWSAEAPSEVGKYKVKVMVAECMNYNAGEATFNFEITAAAEGGETK
;
A
#
# COMPACT_ATOMS: atom_id res chain seq x y z
N MET A 1 31.61 -37.29 -89.10
CA MET A 1 31.90 -38.06 -90.34
C MET A 1 33.40 -38.29 -90.37
N LYS A 2 33.82 -39.55 -90.17
CA LYS A 2 34.54 -40.39 -91.16
C LYS A 2 35.86 -39.72 -91.61
N LYS A 3 37.05 -40.29 -91.42
CA LYS A 3 37.45 -41.70 -91.29
C LYS A 3 38.96 -41.68 -91.00
N SER A 4 39.42 -42.29 -89.91
CA SER A 4 40.29 -43.48 -89.99
C SER A 4 40.13 -44.25 -91.30
N PHE A 5 41.22 -44.49 -92.04
CA PHE A 5 41.51 -45.73 -92.76
C PHE A 5 42.87 -45.67 -93.49
N ILE A 6 43.49 -46.85 -93.68
CA ILE A 6 44.59 -47.21 -94.60
C ILE A 6 45.99 -47.07 -93.97
N MET A 7 46.54 -48.16 -93.39
CA MET A 7 47.25 -49.29 -94.04
C MET A 7 48.75 -48.95 -94.19
N THR A 8 49.76 -49.82 -94.14
CA THR A 8 49.99 -51.26 -93.92
C THR A 8 51.53 -51.38 -93.89
N ILE A 9 52.12 -52.18 -93.01
CA ILE A 9 52.82 -53.43 -93.38
C ILE A 9 53.51 -53.38 -94.75
N SER A 10 54.85 -53.33 -94.77
CA SER A 10 55.62 -54.23 -95.63
C SER A 10 57.08 -54.30 -95.18
N LEU A 11 57.34 -55.37 -94.43
CA LEU A 11 58.63 -56.02 -94.30
C LEU A 11 58.95 -56.71 -95.64
N VAL A 12 60.23 -56.76 -96.01
CA VAL A 12 60.93 -57.79 -96.82
C VAL A 12 61.63 -57.26 -98.08
N SER A 13 62.94 -57.61 -98.12
CA SER A 13 63.85 -57.73 -99.27
C SER A 13 64.24 -56.43 -99.98
N VAL A 14 65.51 -56.05 -100.04
CA VAL A 14 66.62 -56.76 -100.68
C VAL A 14 67.93 -56.19 -100.13
N LEU A 15 68.87 -57.04 -99.71
CA LEU A 15 70.25 -57.12 -100.22
C LEU A 15 71.11 -57.96 -99.25
N ALA A 16 71.03 -59.28 -99.41
CA ALA A 16 72.18 -60.13 -99.09
C ALA A 16 73.15 -60.01 -100.27
N ILE A 17 74.37 -59.53 -100.00
CA ILE A 17 75.66 -60.00 -100.57
C ILE A 17 76.72 -59.02 -100.06
N CYS A 18 77.46 -59.46 -99.06
CA CYS A 18 78.92 -59.42 -98.98
C CYS A 18 79.32 -59.83 -97.55
N MET A 19 79.36 -61.14 -97.30
CA MET A 19 80.37 -61.64 -96.37
C MET A 19 81.72 -61.45 -97.05
N ALA A 20 82.52 -60.51 -96.56
CA ALA A 20 83.95 -60.71 -96.41
C ALA A 20 84.50 -59.64 -95.48
N VAL A 21 84.99 -60.11 -94.34
CA VAL A 21 86.29 -59.75 -93.79
C VAL A 21 86.53 -58.25 -93.67
N PHE A 22 86.53 -57.72 -92.44
CA PHE A 22 87.78 -57.18 -91.92
C PHE A 22 87.72 -57.21 -90.41
N ALA A 23 88.61 -58.04 -89.87
CA ALA A 23 89.39 -57.81 -88.68
C ALA A 23 88.61 -57.39 -87.43
N ALA A 24 88.83 -58.18 -86.38
CA ALA A 24 89.11 -57.60 -85.08
C ALA A 24 90.03 -56.37 -85.26
N CYS A 25 89.45 -55.19 -85.37
CA CYS A 25 90.13 -54.00 -84.96
C CYS A 25 89.97 -54.02 -83.44
N GLY A 26 90.84 -54.77 -82.78
CA GLY A 26 91.19 -54.55 -81.38
C GLY A 26 91.85 -53.19 -81.19
N LYS A 27 91.38 -52.15 -81.90
CA LYS A 27 91.59 -50.76 -81.53
C LYS A 27 90.75 -50.55 -80.29
N LYS A 28 91.42 -50.64 -79.14
CA LYS A 28 90.88 -50.12 -77.90
C LYS A 28 90.55 -48.66 -78.15
N HIS A 29 89.27 -48.37 -78.36
CA HIS A 29 88.80 -47.02 -78.50
C HIS A 29 88.94 -46.32 -77.16
N ASN A 30 89.72 -45.25 -77.15
CA ASN A 30 89.87 -44.43 -75.96
C ASN A 30 88.69 -43.46 -75.90
N PHE A 31 87.70 -43.73 -75.04
CA PHE A 31 86.56 -42.83 -74.87
C PHE A 31 86.87 -41.77 -73.83
N SER A 32 86.57 -40.50 -74.15
CA SER A 32 86.81 -39.35 -73.27
C SER A 32 86.20 -39.58 -71.89
N LYS A 33 86.92 -39.24 -70.82
CA LYS A 33 86.39 -39.30 -69.44
C LYS A 33 85.30 -38.25 -69.20
N THR A 34 85.24 -37.20 -70.02
CA THR A 34 84.19 -36.19 -69.99
C THR A 34 83.10 -36.49 -71.02
N TYR A 35 81.87 -36.07 -70.72
CA TYR A 35 80.77 -36.18 -71.65
C TYR A 35 80.82 -35.04 -72.68
N THR A 36 80.67 -35.40 -73.94
CA THR A 36 80.30 -34.51 -75.05
C THR A 36 78.78 -34.45 -75.14
N TYR A 37 78.22 -33.34 -75.64
CA TYR A 37 76.77 -33.19 -75.73
C TYR A 37 76.33 -32.30 -76.90
N ASP A 38 75.10 -32.51 -77.34
CA ASP A 38 74.34 -31.62 -78.24
C ASP A 38 73.03 -31.15 -77.57
N ASN A 39 72.09 -30.60 -78.35
CA ASN A 39 70.80 -30.10 -77.86
C ASN A 39 69.89 -31.18 -77.25
N GLU A 40 69.94 -32.41 -77.73
CA GLU A 40 69.03 -33.49 -77.32
C GLU A 40 69.70 -34.57 -76.46
N TYR A 41 70.99 -34.86 -76.70
CA TYR A 41 71.73 -35.98 -76.11
C TYR A 41 73.09 -35.59 -75.52
N HIS A 42 73.62 -36.44 -74.65
CA HIS A 42 75.03 -36.48 -74.23
C HIS A 42 75.62 -37.86 -74.47
N TRP A 43 76.92 -37.96 -74.74
CA TRP A 43 77.66 -39.20 -74.98
C TRP A 43 79.15 -38.99 -74.66
N ARG A 44 79.93 -40.07 -74.63
CA ARG A 44 81.40 -40.03 -74.51
C ARG A 44 82.01 -40.29 -75.89
N ALA A 45 82.72 -39.31 -76.43
CA ALA A 45 83.34 -39.41 -77.76
C ALA A 45 84.65 -40.21 -77.72
N CYS A 46 84.93 -40.94 -78.79
CA CYS A 46 86.23 -41.57 -79.06
C CYS A 46 87.30 -40.48 -79.29
N THR A 47 88.46 -40.56 -78.63
CA THR A 47 89.55 -39.57 -78.72
C THR A 47 90.60 -39.92 -79.78
N ASP A 48 90.46 -41.07 -80.43
CA ASP A 48 91.40 -41.50 -81.47
C ASP A 48 91.23 -40.63 -82.73
N LYS A 49 92.33 -40.29 -83.40
CA LYS A 49 92.33 -39.44 -84.61
C LYS A 49 91.43 -40.05 -85.68
N ASP A 50 90.51 -39.25 -86.22
CA ASP A 50 89.49 -39.62 -87.23
C ASP A 50 88.43 -40.66 -86.79
N CYS A 51 88.25 -40.88 -85.48
CA CYS A 51 87.25 -41.78 -84.91
C CYS A 51 85.92 -41.06 -84.62
N LYS A 52 84.80 -41.56 -85.16
CA LYS A 52 83.44 -40.99 -84.95
C LYS A 52 82.55 -41.81 -84.01
N GLU A 53 83.10 -42.84 -83.37
CA GLU A 53 82.37 -43.72 -82.46
C GLU A 53 81.96 -43.00 -81.17
N VAL A 54 80.77 -43.32 -80.65
CA VAL A 54 80.17 -42.72 -79.45
C VAL A 54 79.72 -43.77 -78.46
N LYS A 55 79.86 -43.50 -77.16
CA LYS A 55 79.44 -44.39 -76.08
C LYS A 55 78.50 -43.69 -75.09
N ASP A 56 77.62 -44.45 -74.42
CA ASP A 56 76.75 -43.96 -73.35
C ASP A 56 75.85 -42.78 -73.80
N LYS A 57 75.35 -42.84 -75.05
CA LYS A 57 74.48 -41.79 -75.62
C LYS A 57 73.09 -41.83 -74.97
N ALA A 58 72.69 -40.75 -74.31
CA ALA A 58 71.39 -40.63 -73.64
C ALA A 58 70.82 -39.22 -73.72
N LYS A 59 69.48 -39.08 -73.61
CA LYS A 59 68.83 -37.77 -73.54
C LYS A 59 69.21 -37.05 -72.25
N HIS A 60 69.19 -35.72 -72.26
CA HIS A 60 69.44 -34.94 -71.05
C HIS A 60 68.39 -35.15 -69.97
N THR A 61 68.81 -35.64 -68.81
CA THR A 61 68.02 -35.57 -67.58
C THR A 61 68.49 -34.38 -66.76
N TYR A 62 67.64 -33.37 -66.62
CA TYR A 62 67.98 -32.15 -65.90
C TYR A 62 67.54 -32.20 -64.44
N GLY A 63 68.35 -31.60 -63.57
CA GLY A 63 68.02 -31.41 -62.16
C GLY A 63 66.99 -30.30 -61.92
N LYS A 64 66.86 -29.89 -60.66
CA LYS A 64 65.99 -28.78 -60.25
C LYS A 64 66.45 -27.48 -60.90
N TRP A 65 65.50 -26.58 -61.11
CA TRP A 65 65.78 -25.22 -61.53
C TRP A 65 66.31 -24.38 -60.37
N GLU A 66 67.31 -23.56 -60.65
CA GLU A 66 67.88 -22.57 -59.74
C GLU A 66 67.74 -21.18 -60.38
N VAL A 67 67.10 -20.24 -59.68
CA VAL A 67 67.00 -18.85 -60.15
C VAL A 67 68.37 -18.19 -60.03
N THR A 68 68.96 -17.81 -61.16
CA THR A 68 70.28 -17.17 -61.21
C THR A 68 70.20 -15.65 -61.34
N LYS A 69 69.07 -15.12 -61.82
CA LYS A 69 68.74 -13.69 -61.83
C LYS A 69 67.27 -13.54 -61.49
N LYS A 70 66.94 -12.81 -60.41
CA LYS A 70 65.54 -12.51 -60.07
C LYS A 70 64.95 -11.53 -61.09
N PRO A 71 63.69 -11.70 -61.52
CA PRO A 71 63.02 -10.71 -62.34
C PRO A 71 62.81 -9.41 -61.56
N THR A 72 62.78 -8.28 -62.26
CA THR A 72 62.39 -6.96 -61.72
C THR A 72 61.21 -6.41 -62.51
N ALA A 73 60.73 -5.21 -62.17
CA ALA A 73 59.66 -4.53 -62.90
C ALA A 73 59.98 -4.30 -64.39
N THR A 74 61.25 -4.06 -64.72
CA THR A 74 61.70 -3.67 -66.07
C THR A 74 62.61 -4.70 -66.72
N GLU A 75 63.21 -5.60 -65.93
CA GLU A 75 64.13 -6.62 -66.43
C GLU A 75 63.59 -8.03 -66.22
N LYS A 76 63.69 -8.85 -67.27
CA LYS A 76 63.44 -10.29 -67.16
C LYS A 76 64.45 -10.94 -66.20
N GLY A 77 63.97 -11.94 -65.46
CA GLY A 77 64.80 -12.84 -64.67
C GLY A 77 65.36 -13.98 -65.51
N ALA A 78 66.13 -14.87 -64.88
CA ALA A 78 66.62 -16.09 -65.49
C ALA A 78 66.77 -17.21 -64.46
N ARG A 79 66.46 -18.43 -64.88
CA ARG A 79 66.74 -19.67 -64.13
C ARG A 79 67.61 -20.59 -64.94
N THR A 80 68.43 -21.38 -64.25
CA THR A 80 69.31 -22.37 -64.87
C THR A 80 69.12 -23.73 -64.22
N ARG A 81 69.28 -24.79 -64.99
CA ARG A 81 69.39 -26.16 -64.48
C ARG A 81 70.50 -26.87 -65.24
N TYR A 82 71.07 -27.87 -64.60
CA TYR A 82 72.17 -28.64 -65.18
C TYR A 82 71.74 -30.07 -65.44
N CYS A 83 72.20 -30.64 -66.55
CA CYS A 83 72.10 -32.09 -66.75
C CYS A 83 72.87 -32.78 -65.62
N THR A 84 72.24 -33.72 -64.93
CA THR A 84 72.83 -34.36 -63.74
C THR A 84 74.11 -35.13 -64.09
N VAL A 85 74.20 -35.63 -65.32
CA VAL A 85 75.32 -36.42 -65.86
C VAL A 85 76.39 -35.53 -66.50
N CYS A 86 76.09 -34.89 -67.64
CA CYS A 86 77.10 -34.19 -68.44
C CYS A 86 77.35 -32.74 -68.03
N LYS A 87 76.62 -32.22 -67.02
CA LYS A 87 76.68 -30.83 -66.53
C LYS A 87 76.37 -29.76 -67.59
N LYS A 88 75.76 -30.14 -68.72
CA LYS A 88 75.24 -29.17 -69.70
C LYS A 88 74.26 -28.22 -69.01
N LYS A 89 74.52 -26.92 -69.14
CA LYS A 89 73.67 -25.84 -68.64
C LYS A 89 72.48 -25.63 -69.58
N HIS A 90 71.28 -25.59 -69.01
CA HIS A 90 70.07 -25.11 -69.68
C HIS A 90 69.59 -23.86 -68.95
N THR A 91 69.32 -22.79 -69.69
CA THR A 91 68.93 -21.48 -69.15
C THR A 91 67.60 -21.08 -69.76
N GLU A 92 66.69 -20.57 -68.94
CA GLU A 92 65.40 -20.02 -69.36
C GLU A 92 65.20 -18.63 -68.77
N GLU A 93 64.58 -17.74 -69.55
CA GLU A 93 64.13 -16.44 -69.08
C GLU A 93 62.89 -16.59 -68.18
N ILE A 94 62.80 -15.76 -67.15
CA ILE A 94 61.61 -15.54 -66.34
C ILE A 94 61.06 -14.17 -66.74
N ALA A 95 59.76 -14.07 -66.99
CA ALA A 95 59.14 -12.79 -67.34
C ALA A 95 59.40 -11.72 -66.26
N ALA A 96 59.45 -10.46 -66.67
CA ALA A 96 59.48 -9.33 -65.74
C ALA A 96 58.21 -9.30 -64.88
N LEU A 97 58.29 -8.71 -63.68
CA LEU A 97 57.18 -8.67 -62.74
C LEU A 97 56.05 -7.76 -63.25
N GLN A 98 54.81 -8.26 -63.21
CA GLN A 98 53.63 -7.48 -63.56
C GLN A 98 53.25 -6.50 -62.45
N ALA A 99 52.68 -5.35 -62.82
CA ALA A 99 52.17 -4.39 -61.85
C ALA A 99 51.02 -4.98 -61.03
N ASN A 100 50.95 -4.61 -59.75
CA ASN A 100 49.92 -5.08 -58.82
C ASN A 100 49.13 -3.89 -58.26
N PRO A 101 48.20 -3.30 -59.04
CA PRO A 101 47.38 -2.22 -58.55
C PRO A 101 46.47 -2.72 -57.43
N VAL A 102 46.53 -2.06 -56.28
CA VAL A 102 45.63 -2.30 -55.16
C VAL A 102 44.46 -1.33 -55.27
N THR A 103 43.24 -1.84 -55.44
CA THR A 103 42.03 -1.02 -55.50
C THR A 103 41.00 -1.49 -54.48
N LEU A 104 40.10 -0.60 -54.08
CA LEU A 104 38.98 -0.95 -53.21
C LEU A 104 37.93 -1.72 -54.03
N LYS A 105 37.32 -2.77 -53.46
CA LYS A 105 36.21 -3.45 -54.11
C LYS A 105 34.98 -2.55 -54.20
N GLU A 106 34.21 -2.74 -55.26
CA GLU A 106 32.96 -2.02 -55.46
C GLU A 106 32.00 -2.27 -54.29
N GLY A 107 31.36 -1.20 -53.81
CA GLY A 107 30.42 -1.24 -52.68
C GLY A 107 31.06 -1.34 -51.29
N VAL A 108 32.39 -1.43 -51.16
CA VAL A 108 33.04 -1.46 -49.84
C VAL A 108 33.13 -0.05 -49.26
N MET A 109 32.65 0.11 -48.02
CA MET A 109 32.89 1.31 -47.21
C MET A 109 33.88 0.98 -46.09
N LEU A 110 34.96 1.76 -45.99
CA LEU A 110 36.00 1.56 -44.98
C LEU A 110 35.67 2.25 -43.64
N GLY A 111 34.80 3.27 -43.67
CA GLY A 111 34.38 3.99 -42.47
C GLY A 111 33.42 3.18 -41.60
N LYS A 112 33.34 3.54 -40.32
CA LYS A 112 32.43 2.95 -39.33
C LYS A 112 31.93 4.00 -38.35
N LYS A 113 30.85 3.70 -37.62
CA LYS A 113 30.55 4.41 -36.39
C LYS A 113 31.40 3.86 -35.24
N TYR A 114 31.69 4.70 -34.26
CA TYR A 114 32.37 4.29 -33.05
C TYR A 114 31.53 3.25 -32.29
N ASP A 115 32.14 2.09 -32.02
CA ASP A 115 31.54 0.93 -31.34
C ASP A 115 32.43 0.43 -30.18
N GLY A 116 33.41 1.24 -29.77
CA GLY A 116 34.40 0.87 -28.74
C GLY A 116 35.49 -0.10 -29.21
N LYS A 117 35.58 -0.41 -30.52
CA LYS A 117 36.60 -1.30 -31.08
C LYS A 117 37.40 -0.60 -32.18
N ALA A 118 38.69 -0.94 -32.27
CA ALA A 118 39.54 -0.50 -33.37
C ALA A 118 38.98 -0.94 -34.73
N VAL A 119 39.31 -0.21 -35.79
CA VAL A 119 38.94 -0.60 -37.15
C VAL A 119 39.65 -1.89 -37.55
N THR A 120 38.94 -2.77 -38.26
CA THR A 120 39.52 -4.01 -38.79
C THR A 120 39.35 -4.01 -40.30
N PHE A 121 40.46 -4.20 -41.00
CA PHE A 121 40.46 -4.40 -42.45
C PHE A 121 40.92 -5.81 -42.79
N THR A 122 40.38 -6.35 -43.87
CA THR A 122 40.73 -7.68 -44.36
C THR A 122 41.08 -7.62 -45.84
N LYS A 123 41.88 -8.57 -46.32
CA LYS A 123 42.30 -8.62 -47.73
C LYS A 123 41.11 -8.73 -48.69
N GLU A 124 39.99 -9.29 -48.24
CA GLU A 124 38.77 -9.50 -49.01
C GLU A 124 38.11 -8.19 -49.43
N GLN A 125 38.43 -7.06 -48.79
CA GLN A 125 37.91 -5.73 -49.13
C GLN A 125 38.61 -5.09 -50.34
N PHE A 126 39.74 -5.64 -50.78
CA PHE A 126 40.58 -5.05 -51.82
C PHE A 126 40.72 -5.99 -53.02
N ASN A 127 40.92 -5.42 -54.20
CA ASN A 127 41.35 -6.11 -55.39
C ASN A 127 42.87 -5.93 -55.54
N PHE A 128 43.57 -7.04 -55.74
CA PHE A 128 44.99 -7.10 -56.06
C PHE A 128 45.29 -8.45 -56.74
N MET A 129 46.45 -8.55 -57.36
CA MET A 129 46.91 -9.73 -58.07
C MET A 129 47.91 -10.54 -57.24
N GLY A 130 47.99 -11.84 -57.52
CA GLY A 130 48.90 -12.76 -56.84
C GLY A 130 48.45 -13.14 -55.42
N ASN A 131 49.36 -13.78 -54.68
CA ASN A 131 49.15 -14.32 -53.34
C ASN A 131 50.08 -13.69 -52.28
N GLY A 132 50.56 -12.47 -52.55
CA GLY A 132 51.41 -11.73 -51.63
C GLY A 132 50.76 -11.52 -50.27
N ALA A 133 51.56 -11.53 -49.20
CA ALA A 133 51.09 -11.22 -47.85
C ALA A 133 50.56 -9.78 -47.80
N VAL A 134 49.36 -9.60 -47.22
CA VAL A 134 48.70 -8.30 -47.10
C VAL A 134 48.93 -7.75 -45.69
N THR A 135 49.41 -6.51 -45.61
CA THR A 135 49.61 -5.78 -44.36
C THR A 135 48.98 -4.40 -44.42
N PHE A 136 48.60 -3.86 -43.26
CA PHE A 136 47.92 -2.58 -43.13
C PHE A 136 48.73 -1.66 -42.22
N MET A 137 48.87 -0.40 -42.62
CA MET A 137 49.32 0.68 -41.76
C MET A 137 48.31 1.81 -41.77
N TYR A 138 48.29 2.60 -40.71
CA TYR A 138 47.30 3.64 -40.44
C TYR A 138 47.99 4.94 -40.07
N LYS A 139 47.35 6.07 -40.35
CA LYS A 139 47.73 7.38 -39.80
C LYS A 139 46.52 8.29 -39.64
N ALA A 140 46.58 9.21 -38.67
CA ALA A 140 45.62 10.30 -38.49
C ALA A 140 46.20 11.59 -39.08
N GLY A 141 45.54 12.19 -40.07
CA GLY A 141 46.06 13.40 -40.73
C GLY A 141 47.52 13.26 -41.22
N GLU A 142 48.40 14.13 -40.73
CA GLU A 142 49.83 14.17 -41.08
C GLU A 142 50.75 13.36 -40.14
N SER A 143 50.18 12.57 -39.21
CA SER A 143 50.97 11.72 -38.31
C SER A 143 51.74 10.61 -39.03
N GLU A 144 52.71 10.02 -38.32
CA GLU A 144 53.48 8.88 -38.80
C GLU A 144 52.62 7.63 -39.00
N TRP A 145 53.04 6.79 -39.95
CA TRP A 145 52.39 5.51 -40.20
C TRP A 145 52.65 4.52 -39.05
N THR A 146 51.60 3.88 -38.56
CA THR A 146 51.65 2.85 -37.52
C THR A 146 50.90 1.59 -37.93
N ALA A 147 51.30 0.43 -37.40
CA ALA A 147 50.53 -0.82 -37.56
C ALA A 147 49.34 -0.91 -36.59
N VAL A 148 49.23 0.01 -35.64
CA VAL A 148 48.13 0.04 -34.65
C VAL A 148 46.89 0.64 -35.29
N ALA A 149 45.83 -0.16 -35.39
CA ALA A 149 44.56 0.29 -35.94
C ALA A 149 43.90 1.35 -35.04
N PRO A 150 43.41 2.47 -35.60
CA PRO A 150 42.75 3.51 -34.81
C PRO A 150 41.39 3.05 -34.29
N MET A 151 41.03 3.58 -33.12
CA MET A 151 39.73 3.36 -32.47
C MET A 151 38.95 4.66 -32.24
N ALA A 152 39.65 5.78 -32.01
CA ALA A 152 39.02 7.06 -31.72
C ALA A 152 38.28 7.64 -32.93
N VAL A 153 37.23 8.42 -32.69
CA VAL A 153 36.53 9.18 -33.73
C VAL A 153 37.51 10.12 -34.45
N GLY A 154 37.43 10.16 -35.78
CA GLY A 154 38.29 11.02 -36.59
C GLY A 154 38.47 10.55 -38.03
N MET A 155 39.27 11.31 -38.76
CA MET A 155 39.64 11.07 -40.15
C MET A 155 41.03 10.40 -40.24
N TYR A 156 41.14 9.33 -41.00
CA TYR A 156 42.33 8.50 -41.09
C TYR A 156 42.65 8.08 -42.53
N LYS A 157 43.90 7.69 -42.76
CA LYS A 157 44.32 6.96 -43.96
C LYS A 157 44.73 5.54 -43.59
N VAL A 158 44.37 4.57 -44.44
CA VAL A 158 44.94 3.22 -44.43
C VAL A 158 45.84 3.03 -45.64
N LYS A 159 47.05 2.54 -45.40
CA LYS A 159 48.00 2.07 -46.42
C LYS A 159 47.93 0.56 -46.48
N VAL A 160 47.51 0.04 -47.62
CA VAL A 160 47.42 -1.39 -47.91
C VAL A 160 48.65 -1.79 -48.70
N MET A 161 49.40 -2.74 -48.17
CA MET A 161 50.63 -3.23 -48.79
C MET A 161 50.52 -4.72 -49.07
N VAL A 162 50.72 -5.08 -50.34
CA VAL A 162 50.75 -6.47 -50.82
C VAL A 162 52.19 -6.80 -51.17
N ALA A 163 52.76 -7.81 -50.52
CA ALA A 163 54.14 -8.21 -50.76
C ALA A 163 54.39 -8.67 -52.20
N GLU A 164 55.60 -8.43 -52.70
CA GLU A 164 56.05 -8.93 -54.00
C GLU A 164 56.00 -10.47 -54.07
N THR A 165 55.68 -10.99 -55.25
CA THR A 165 55.66 -12.43 -55.56
C THR A 165 56.54 -12.72 -56.77
N GLU A 166 56.69 -14.00 -57.13
CA GLU A 166 57.47 -14.38 -58.33
C GLU A 166 56.93 -13.80 -59.65
N MET A 167 55.65 -13.40 -59.69
CA MET A 167 54.97 -12.90 -60.89
C MET A 167 54.54 -11.44 -60.83
N TYR A 168 54.38 -10.88 -59.62
CA TYR A 168 53.82 -9.55 -59.41
C TYR A 168 54.70 -8.70 -58.49
N GLN A 169 54.86 -7.43 -58.85
CA GLN A 169 55.51 -6.41 -58.02
C GLN A 169 54.73 -6.21 -56.71
N ALA A 170 55.38 -5.63 -55.70
CA ALA A 170 54.70 -5.18 -54.50
C ALA A 170 53.61 -4.15 -54.85
N GLY A 171 52.41 -4.33 -54.30
CA GLY A 171 51.28 -3.42 -54.48
C GLY A 171 51.14 -2.49 -53.28
N VAL A 172 50.95 -1.18 -53.51
CA VAL A 172 50.70 -0.21 -52.44
C VAL A 172 49.60 0.75 -52.87
N ALA A 173 48.60 0.95 -52.01
CA ALA A 173 47.60 1.99 -52.17
C ALA A 173 47.20 2.59 -50.81
N GLU A 174 46.72 3.83 -50.84
CA GLU A 174 46.24 4.54 -49.66
C GLU A 174 44.76 4.91 -49.85
N PHE A 175 43.97 4.74 -48.79
CA PHE A 175 42.53 5.05 -48.80
C PHE A 175 42.15 5.86 -47.56
N ASP A 176 41.29 6.86 -47.75
CA ASP A 176 40.71 7.64 -46.66
C ASP A 176 39.55 6.87 -46.02
N PHE A 177 39.44 6.95 -44.70
CA PHE A 177 38.28 6.46 -43.97
C PHE A 177 38.01 7.30 -42.73
N GLU A 178 36.75 7.27 -42.28
CA GLU A 178 36.29 8.03 -41.13
C GLU A 178 35.71 7.07 -40.08
N ILE A 179 36.14 7.25 -38.83
CA ILE A 179 35.41 6.72 -37.67
C ILE A 179 34.49 7.83 -37.20
N LYS A 180 33.20 7.73 -37.55
CA LYS A 180 32.16 8.67 -37.13
C LYS A 180 31.76 8.43 -35.68
N LYS A 181 31.21 9.45 -35.02
CA LYS A 181 30.61 9.29 -33.68
C LYS A 181 29.54 8.19 -33.69
N GLY A 182 29.53 7.38 -32.63
CA GLY A 182 28.45 6.44 -32.36
C GLY A 182 27.18 7.16 -31.91
N ASP A 183 26.06 6.46 -31.88
CA ASP A 183 24.82 7.02 -31.34
C ASP A 183 24.72 6.67 -29.84
N ASN A 184 24.38 7.63 -28.99
CA ASN A 184 24.16 7.36 -27.58
C ASN A 184 22.88 6.52 -27.41
N MET A 185 23.02 5.24 -27.10
CA MET A 185 21.90 4.38 -26.74
C MET A 185 21.65 4.49 -25.23
N ILE A 186 20.43 4.89 -24.87
CA ILE A 186 19.99 5.04 -23.48
C ILE A 186 18.95 3.96 -23.22
N THR A 187 19.22 3.07 -22.27
CA THR A 187 18.28 2.02 -21.86
C THR A 187 18.13 2.01 -20.35
N LEU A 188 16.98 1.59 -19.84
CA LEU A 188 16.77 1.38 -18.42
C LEU A 188 17.54 0.14 -17.96
N LYS A 189 18.22 0.20 -16.81
CA LYS A 189 18.88 -0.97 -16.23
C LYS A 189 17.86 -2.01 -15.79
N ASP A 190 18.26 -3.28 -15.87
CA ASP A 190 17.42 -4.36 -15.39
C ASP A 190 17.14 -4.21 -13.88
N GLY A 191 15.89 -4.42 -13.48
CA GLY A 191 15.40 -4.21 -12.11
C GLY A 191 15.27 -2.75 -11.63
N ALA A 192 15.65 -1.74 -12.44
CA ALA A 192 15.53 -0.35 -12.03
C ALA A 192 14.05 0.11 -11.98
N MET A 193 13.62 0.60 -10.82
CA MET A 193 12.27 1.14 -10.62
C MET A 193 12.29 2.66 -10.75
N LEU A 194 11.49 3.18 -11.69
CA LEU A 194 11.27 4.62 -11.87
C LEU A 194 10.07 5.11 -11.06
N GLY A 195 9.05 4.28 -10.91
CA GLY A 195 7.85 4.57 -10.13
C GLY A 195 8.00 4.30 -8.64
N LYS A 196 7.04 4.79 -7.85
CA LYS A 196 6.93 4.53 -6.41
C LYS A 196 5.48 4.68 -5.94
N VAL A 197 5.21 4.32 -4.69
CA VAL A 197 3.97 4.73 -3.99
C VAL A 197 4.20 6.13 -3.43
N TYR A 198 3.17 6.97 -3.46
CA TYR A 198 3.22 8.32 -2.92
C TYR A 198 3.69 8.33 -1.46
N ASP A 199 4.74 9.10 -1.17
CA ASP A 199 5.40 9.17 0.14
C ASP A 199 5.62 10.62 0.61
N GLY A 200 5.04 11.60 -0.11
CA GLY A 200 5.23 13.02 0.14
C GLY A 200 6.53 13.62 -0.40
N ASN A 201 7.36 12.85 -1.11
CA ASN A 201 8.61 13.33 -1.71
C ASN A 201 8.58 13.23 -3.24
N ALA A 202 9.37 14.05 -3.93
CA ALA A 202 9.57 13.92 -5.38
C ALA A 202 10.20 12.56 -5.75
N VAL A 203 9.99 12.11 -6.99
CA VAL A 203 10.66 10.91 -7.50
C VAL A 203 12.17 11.14 -7.66
N GLU A 204 12.98 10.17 -7.26
CA GLU A 204 14.43 10.22 -7.46
C GLU A 204 14.80 9.42 -8.72
N ILE A 205 15.09 10.12 -9.81
CA ILE A 205 15.57 9.52 -11.07
C ILE A 205 16.95 10.10 -11.37
N THR A 206 17.97 9.23 -11.34
CA THR A 206 19.38 9.60 -11.56
C THR A 206 19.98 8.79 -12.71
N LYS A 207 21.15 9.23 -13.18
CA LYS A 207 21.90 8.55 -14.27
C LYS A 207 22.20 7.09 -13.95
N GLU A 208 22.32 6.74 -12.67
CA GLU A 208 22.66 5.38 -12.23
C GLU A 208 21.58 4.35 -12.60
N LYS A 209 20.34 4.77 -12.82
CA LYS A 209 19.24 3.89 -13.27
C LYS A 209 19.31 3.50 -14.74
N PHE A 210 20.20 4.12 -15.52
CA PHE A 210 20.27 3.93 -16.98
C PHE A 210 21.62 3.39 -17.42
N ASN A 211 21.61 2.59 -18.50
CA ASN A 211 22.81 2.29 -19.28
C ASN A 211 22.98 3.38 -20.33
N VAL A 212 24.15 4.01 -20.34
CA VAL A 212 24.55 5.01 -21.34
C VAL A 212 25.93 4.65 -21.89
N MET A 213 26.13 4.75 -23.20
CA MET A 213 27.41 4.39 -23.82
C MET A 213 28.44 5.52 -23.79
N GLY A 214 27.99 6.78 -23.88
CA GLY A 214 28.84 7.96 -23.85
C GLY A 214 29.11 8.50 -22.44
N THR A 215 30.20 9.26 -22.32
CA THR A 215 30.57 9.99 -21.10
C THR A 215 29.89 11.35 -20.96
N GLY A 216 28.91 11.66 -21.82
CA GLY A 216 28.15 12.90 -21.76
C GLY A 216 27.43 13.09 -20.42
N GLU A 217 27.24 14.34 -20.04
CA GLU A 217 26.39 14.72 -18.92
C GLU A 217 24.95 14.29 -19.21
N ALA A 218 24.27 13.74 -18.21
CA ALA A 218 22.89 13.29 -18.33
C ALA A 218 21.96 14.25 -17.59
N THR A 219 20.94 14.74 -18.28
CA THR A 219 19.89 15.60 -17.72
C THR A 219 18.52 14.93 -17.87
N PHE A 220 17.58 15.34 -17.03
CA PHE A 220 16.26 14.73 -16.92
C PHE A 220 15.19 15.80 -17.08
N MET A 221 14.18 15.50 -17.90
CA MET A 221 12.95 16.27 -17.93
C MET A 221 11.76 15.34 -17.73
N PHE A 222 10.74 15.84 -17.05
CA PHE A 222 9.54 15.12 -16.68
C PHE A 222 8.34 15.72 -17.38
N GLN A 223 7.39 14.88 -17.73
CA GLN A 223 6.11 15.26 -18.31
C GLN A 223 5.03 14.42 -17.64
N LYS A 224 3.96 15.07 -17.19
CA LYS A 224 2.77 14.36 -16.70
C LYS A 224 1.93 13.90 -17.89
N ASP A 225 1.40 12.69 -17.83
CA ASP A 225 0.57 12.16 -18.91
C ASP A 225 -0.68 13.04 -19.10
N GLY A 226 -0.98 13.39 -20.35
CA GLY A 226 -2.03 14.36 -20.70
C GLY A 226 -1.60 15.84 -20.69
N GLU A 227 -0.39 16.17 -20.23
CA GLU A 227 0.17 17.53 -20.31
C GLU A 227 1.24 17.63 -21.41
N GLU A 228 1.30 18.76 -22.11
CA GLU A 228 2.28 18.97 -23.19
C GLU A 228 3.66 19.42 -22.67
N ALA A 229 3.70 20.14 -21.54
CA ALA A 229 4.91 20.76 -21.03
C ALA A 229 5.88 19.75 -20.42
N TRP A 230 7.18 19.96 -20.69
CA TRP A 230 8.28 19.26 -20.02
C TRP A 230 8.90 20.17 -18.97
N THR A 231 9.21 19.64 -17.78
CA THR A 231 9.84 20.38 -16.68
C THR A 231 11.11 19.68 -16.21
N ALA A 232 12.05 20.40 -15.61
CA ALA A 232 13.20 19.78 -14.92
C ALA A 232 12.87 19.34 -13.48
N GLU A 233 11.70 19.72 -12.97
CA GLU A 233 11.27 19.43 -11.61
C GLU A 233 10.67 18.03 -11.54
N ALA A 234 11.24 17.20 -10.67
CA ALA A 234 10.79 15.83 -10.51
C ALA A 234 9.37 15.79 -9.89
N PRO A 235 8.43 15.02 -10.45
CA PRO A 235 7.06 14.99 -9.95
C PRO A 235 6.99 14.31 -8.57
N MET A 236 6.08 14.82 -7.74
CA MET A 236 5.77 14.28 -6.41
C MET A 236 4.36 13.68 -6.33
N ALA A 237 3.39 14.25 -7.05
CA ALA A 237 1.99 13.81 -6.99
C ALA A 237 1.79 12.44 -7.64
N ALA A 238 0.75 11.72 -7.22
CA ALA A 238 0.37 10.47 -7.86
C ALA A 238 -0.14 10.71 -9.29
N GLY A 239 0.22 9.80 -10.20
CA GLY A 239 -0.13 9.91 -11.61
C GLY A 239 0.80 9.11 -12.53
N MET A 240 0.48 9.16 -13.81
CA MET A 240 1.29 8.61 -14.89
C MET A 240 2.21 9.69 -15.44
N TYR A 241 3.48 9.36 -15.62
CA TYR A 241 4.51 10.31 -16.03
C TYR A 241 5.44 9.70 -17.08
N LYS A 242 6.14 10.58 -17.79
CA LYS A 242 7.26 10.26 -18.67
C LYS A 242 8.50 10.98 -18.16
N VAL A 243 9.64 10.30 -18.19
CA VAL A 243 10.95 10.93 -18.03
C VAL A 243 11.70 10.86 -19.36
N LYS A 244 12.14 12.02 -19.85
CA LYS A 244 13.08 12.15 -20.96
C LYS A 244 14.48 12.28 -20.39
N VAL A 245 15.32 11.30 -20.70
CA VAL A 245 16.74 11.29 -20.38
C VAL A 245 17.49 11.82 -21.58
N MET A 246 18.25 12.88 -21.41
CA MET A 246 19.09 13.48 -22.45
C MET A 246 20.55 13.31 -22.06
N VAL A 247 21.37 12.79 -22.96
CA VAL A 247 22.82 12.65 -22.78
C VAL A 247 23.51 13.55 -23.79
N ALA A 248 24.30 14.49 -23.27
CA ALA A 248 25.04 15.43 -24.09
C ALA A 248 26.03 14.73 -25.04
N GLU A 249 26.32 15.39 -26.16
CA GLU A 249 27.36 14.94 -27.07
C GLU A 249 28.72 14.87 -26.37
N CYS A 250 29.52 13.85 -26.71
CA CYS A 250 30.89 13.72 -26.23
C CYS A 250 31.85 13.42 -27.38
N MET A 251 33.10 13.09 -27.05
CA MET A 251 34.15 12.83 -28.05
C MET A 251 33.77 11.70 -29.02
N ASN A 252 33.20 10.61 -28.50
CA ASN A 252 32.97 9.38 -29.27
C ASN A 252 31.50 9.14 -29.66
N TYR A 253 30.55 9.84 -29.05
CA TYR A 253 29.12 9.64 -29.28
C TYR A 253 28.39 10.97 -29.52
N ASN A 254 27.44 10.96 -30.45
CA ASN A 254 26.49 12.06 -30.68
C ASN A 254 25.55 12.20 -29.47
N ALA A 255 24.96 13.38 -29.27
CA ALA A 255 23.90 13.53 -28.27
C ALA A 255 22.76 12.50 -28.50
N GLY A 256 22.13 12.05 -27.42
CA GLY A 256 21.03 11.09 -27.49
C GLY A 256 19.94 11.42 -26.48
N GLU A 257 18.72 11.04 -26.80
CA GLU A 257 17.60 11.12 -25.87
C GLU A 257 16.74 9.85 -25.93
N ALA A 258 16.14 9.50 -24.79
CA ALA A 258 15.16 8.42 -24.69
C ALA A 258 14.09 8.78 -23.66
N THR A 259 12.88 8.26 -23.86
CA THR A 259 11.74 8.51 -22.96
C THR A 259 11.27 7.20 -22.33
N PHE A 260 10.98 7.24 -21.03
CA PHE A 260 10.49 6.11 -20.24
C PHE A 260 9.25 6.49 -19.46
N ASN A 261 8.24 5.63 -19.46
CA ASN A 261 7.03 5.82 -18.69
C ASN A 261 7.22 5.31 -17.25
N PHE A 262 6.61 5.98 -16.29
CA PHE A 262 6.55 5.52 -14.91
C PHE A 262 5.28 5.99 -14.21
N GLU A 263 4.94 5.36 -13.09
CA GLU A 263 3.76 5.67 -12.30
C GLU A 263 4.17 6.02 -10.87
N ILE A 264 3.64 7.13 -10.35
CA ILE A 264 3.57 7.37 -8.92
C ILE A 264 2.19 6.89 -8.47
N LYS A 265 2.14 5.74 -7.82
CA LYS A 265 0.89 5.14 -7.33
C LYS A 265 0.37 5.92 -6.13
N LYS A 266 -0.96 6.01 -6.00
CA LYS A 266 -1.58 6.55 -4.79
C LYS A 266 -1.22 5.71 -3.57
N ALA A 267 -1.03 6.37 -2.44
CA ALA A 267 -0.89 5.71 -1.14
C ALA A 267 -2.27 5.37 -0.55
N ASP A 268 -2.33 4.42 0.37
CA ASP A 268 -3.57 4.12 1.07
C ASP A 268 -3.82 5.14 2.19
N ASN A 269 -5.09 5.54 2.33
CA ASN A 269 -5.49 6.40 3.44
C ASN A 269 -5.43 5.62 4.75
N THR A 270 -4.72 6.16 5.73
CA THR A 270 -4.70 5.63 7.10
C THR A 270 -5.57 6.52 7.99
N ILE A 271 -6.46 5.89 8.76
CA ILE A 271 -7.37 6.54 9.71
C ILE A 271 -7.14 5.92 11.08
N THR A 272 -6.73 6.73 12.06
CA THR A 272 -6.55 6.30 13.45
C THR A 272 -7.23 7.28 14.40
N LEU A 273 -7.68 6.79 15.55
CA LEU A 273 -8.19 7.64 16.62
C LEU A 273 -7.01 8.37 17.28
N LYS A 274 -7.17 9.67 17.58
CA LYS A 274 -6.15 10.42 18.32
C LYS A 274 -6.01 9.88 19.75
N GLU A 275 -4.82 10.01 20.32
CA GLU A 275 -4.57 9.67 21.73
C GLU A 275 -5.49 10.48 22.66
N ASP A 276 -5.90 9.86 23.76
CA ASP A 276 -6.76 10.44 24.80
C ASP A 276 -8.14 10.94 24.34
N VAL A 277 -8.60 10.57 23.15
CA VAL A 277 -9.95 10.89 22.66
C VAL A 277 -10.94 9.79 23.01
N THR A 278 -12.01 10.17 23.71
CA THR A 278 -13.18 9.33 23.91
C THR A 278 -14.26 9.66 22.88
N LEU A 279 -14.78 8.63 22.20
CA LEU A 279 -15.89 8.77 21.25
C LEU A 279 -17.25 8.77 21.95
N GLY A 280 -17.39 7.97 23.01
CA GLY A 280 -18.60 7.80 23.79
C GLY A 280 -18.92 8.96 24.73
N LYS A 281 -20.09 8.88 25.37
CA LYS A 281 -20.55 9.83 26.40
C LYS A 281 -21.63 9.20 27.30
N THR A 282 -21.97 9.86 28.39
CA THR A 282 -23.20 9.54 29.14
C THR A 282 -24.41 10.18 28.44
N TYR A 283 -25.56 9.50 28.45
CA TYR A 283 -26.79 10.03 27.89
C TYR A 283 -27.16 11.40 28.48
N ASP A 284 -27.34 12.39 27.62
CA ASP A 284 -27.59 13.79 28.02
C ASP A 284 -28.78 14.41 27.25
N GLY A 285 -29.52 13.59 26.50
CA GLY A 285 -30.61 14.08 25.66
C GLY A 285 -30.20 14.60 24.28
N THR A 286 -28.93 14.46 23.88
CA THR A 286 -28.43 14.91 22.57
C THR A 286 -27.68 13.80 21.83
N ALA A 287 -27.58 13.91 20.50
CA ALA A 287 -26.78 12.96 19.70
C ALA A 287 -25.29 13.03 20.06
N VAL A 288 -24.55 11.94 19.85
CA VAL A 288 -23.09 11.93 20.02
C VAL A 288 -22.41 12.82 18.98
N GLU A 289 -21.41 13.59 19.40
CA GLU A 289 -20.63 14.43 18.49
C GLU A 289 -19.31 13.73 18.12
N ILE A 290 -19.26 13.20 16.90
CA ILE A 290 -18.04 12.61 16.31
C ILE A 290 -17.67 13.44 15.08
N THR A 291 -16.52 14.09 15.14
CA THR A 291 -16.00 14.97 14.07
C THR A 291 -14.63 14.49 13.60
N LYS A 292 -14.21 14.95 12.42
CA LYS A 292 -12.90 14.59 11.83
C LYS A 292 -11.72 14.94 12.75
N GLU A 293 -11.87 15.96 13.60
CA GLU A 293 -10.82 16.42 14.52
C GLU A 293 -10.46 15.39 15.59
N LYS A 294 -11.28 14.34 15.77
CA LYS A 294 -10.99 13.21 16.66
C LYS A 294 -10.01 12.19 16.06
N PHE A 295 -9.71 12.28 14.76
CA PHE A 295 -8.93 11.27 14.03
C PHE A 295 -7.66 11.87 13.40
N ASN A 296 -6.63 11.02 13.26
CA ASN A 296 -5.49 11.29 12.38
C ASN A 296 -5.79 10.69 11.02
N ILE A 297 -5.84 11.54 9.99
CA ILE A 297 -6.16 11.18 8.60
C ILE A 297 -5.05 11.75 7.70
N MET A 298 -4.41 10.90 6.89
CA MET A 298 -3.29 11.32 6.04
C MET A 298 -3.73 12.05 4.77
N GLY A 299 -4.77 11.56 4.09
CA GLY A 299 -5.27 12.14 2.86
C GLY A 299 -6.21 13.33 3.09
N THR A 300 -6.32 14.18 2.09
CA THR A 300 -7.18 15.38 2.12
C THR A 300 -8.56 15.14 1.51
N GLY A 301 -8.98 13.88 1.42
CA GLY A 301 -10.30 13.51 0.90
C GLY A 301 -11.42 14.02 1.81
N GLU A 302 -12.63 14.13 1.26
CA GLU A 302 -13.83 14.41 2.04
C GLU A 302 -14.03 13.31 3.10
N VAL A 303 -14.33 13.72 4.34
CA VAL A 303 -14.51 12.81 5.48
C VAL A 303 -15.99 12.72 5.80
N THR A 304 -16.52 11.50 5.81
CA THR A 304 -17.93 11.21 6.16
C THR A 304 -17.99 10.15 7.26
N PHE A 305 -19.12 10.14 7.98
CA PHE A 305 -19.37 9.25 9.10
C PHE A 305 -20.64 8.47 8.86
N MET A 306 -20.61 7.18 9.17
CA MET A 306 -21.81 6.37 9.32
C MET A 306 -21.78 5.67 10.67
N PHE A 307 -22.95 5.52 11.26
CA PHE A 307 -23.15 4.93 12.58
C PHE A 307 -23.97 3.66 12.45
N GLN A 308 -23.67 2.69 13.30
CA GLN A 308 -24.40 1.44 13.40
C GLN A 308 -24.53 1.09 14.87
N LYS A 309 -25.73 0.73 15.31
CA LYS A 309 -25.93 0.16 16.64
C LYS A 309 -25.46 -1.29 16.64
N ASN A 310 -24.70 -1.69 17.66
CA ASN A 310 -24.11 -3.01 17.70
C ASN A 310 -25.21 -4.10 17.71
N GLY A 311 -25.11 -5.05 16.77
CA GLY A 311 -26.14 -6.08 16.55
C GLY A 311 -27.20 -5.75 15.49
N GLU A 312 -27.23 -4.52 14.96
CA GLU A 312 -28.07 -4.14 13.81
C GLU A 312 -27.25 -4.16 12.51
N GLU A 313 -27.86 -4.49 11.37
CA GLU A 313 -27.13 -4.56 10.08
C GLU A 313 -27.06 -3.20 9.35
N THR A 314 -27.94 -2.27 9.69
CA THR A 314 -28.11 -1.00 8.98
C THR A 314 -27.14 0.08 9.47
N TRP A 315 -26.52 0.78 8.52
CA TRP A 315 -25.71 1.97 8.77
C TRP A 315 -26.50 3.23 8.45
N THR A 316 -26.40 4.26 9.29
CA THR A 316 -27.07 5.56 9.12
C THR A 316 -26.08 6.72 9.17
N ALA A 317 -26.38 7.84 8.50
CA ALA A 317 -25.60 9.07 8.64
C ALA A 317 -25.93 9.82 9.94
N ASP A 318 -27.13 9.61 10.48
CA ASP A 318 -27.58 10.23 11.72
C ASP A 318 -26.82 9.67 12.93
N ALA A 319 -26.23 10.57 13.71
CA ALA A 319 -25.50 10.21 14.91
C ALA A 319 -26.47 9.71 16.00
N PRO A 320 -26.15 8.61 16.70
CA PRO A 320 -27.03 8.06 17.72
C PRO A 320 -27.11 8.94 18.96
N MET A 321 -28.28 8.92 19.60
CA MET A 321 -28.57 9.64 20.84
C MET A 321 -28.91 8.70 22.01
N ALA A 322 -29.51 7.54 21.74
CA ALA A 322 -29.91 6.61 22.79
C ALA A 322 -28.70 5.90 23.42
N ALA A 323 -28.84 5.43 24.66
CA ALA A 323 -27.80 4.64 25.31
C ALA A 323 -27.64 3.27 24.63
N GLY A 324 -26.41 2.80 24.51
CA GLY A 324 -26.06 1.54 23.87
C GLY A 324 -24.63 1.48 23.36
N MET A 325 -24.29 0.32 22.78
CA MET A 325 -23.02 0.08 22.11
C MET A 325 -23.18 0.36 20.61
N TYR A 326 -22.23 1.09 20.03
CA TYR A 326 -22.27 1.55 18.64
C TYR A 326 -20.92 1.37 17.96
N LYS A 327 -20.95 1.36 16.63
CA LYS A 327 -19.79 1.50 15.76
C LYS A 327 -19.92 2.78 14.95
N VAL A 328 -18.83 3.51 14.79
CA VAL A 328 -18.70 4.56 13.78
C VAL A 328 -17.75 4.08 12.68
N LYS A 329 -18.21 4.14 11.43
CA LYS A 329 -17.38 3.99 10.25
C LYS A 329 -16.99 5.37 9.76
N VAL A 330 -15.71 5.66 9.82
CA VAL A 330 -15.11 6.88 9.27
C VAL A 330 -14.64 6.56 7.86
N MET A 331 -15.12 7.30 6.87
CA MET A 331 -14.75 7.12 5.47
C MET A 331 -14.06 8.38 4.96
N VAL A 332 -13.00 8.18 4.19
CA VAL A 332 -12.23 9.26 3.55
C VAL A 332 -12.23 8.98 2.05
N ALA A 333 -12.78 9.91 1.28
CA ALA A 333 -12.83 9.78 -0.17
C ALA A 333 -11.43 9.76 -0.80
N ALA A 334 -11.29 9.13 -1.96
CA ALA A 334 -10.05 9.19 -2.73
C ALA A 334 -9.73 10.64 -3.10
N CYS A 335 -8.45 11.03 -3.01
CA CYS A 335 -7.99 12.35 -3.43
C CYS A 335 -6.87 12.21 -4.47
N MET A 336 -6.12 13.29 -4.72
CA MET A 336 -5.05 13.30 -5.72
C MET A 336 -3.99 12.22 -5.44
N ASN A 337 -3.52 12.14 -4.19
CA ASN A 337 -2.37 11.31 -3.81
C ASN A 337 -2.72 10.05 -3.00
N TYR A 338 -3.95 9.94 -2.50
CA TYR A 338 -4.39 8.83 -1.66
C TYR A 338 -5.63 8.14 -2.22
N ASN A 339 -5.67 6.81 -2.10
CA ASN A 339 -6.85 5.98 -2.35
C ASN A 339 -7.93 6.26 -1.29
N ALA A 340 -9.19 5.90 -1.55
CA ALA A 340 -10.22 5.96 -0.51
C ALA A 340 -9.85 5.04 0.65
N GLY A 341 -10.23 5.42 1.87
CA GLY A 341 -9.98 4.62 3.08
C GLY A 341 -11.19 4.61 3.98
N GLU A 342 -11.34 3.54 4.76
CA GLU A 342 -12.33 3.46 5.83
C GLU A 342 -11.75 2.78 7.07
N ALA A 343 -12.22 3.18 8.24
CA ALA A 343 -11.92 2.54 9.51
C ALA A 343 -13.15 2.54 10.42
N MET A 344 -13.26 1.54 11.28
CA MET A 344 -14.36 1.39 12.21
C MET A 344 -13.87 1.48 13.65
N PHE A 345 -14.63 2.18 14.49
CA PHE A 345 -14.32 2.35 15.91
C PHE A 345 -15.57 2.08 16.73
N ASP A 346 -15.41 1.30 17.80
CA ASP A 346 -16.49 1.02 18.74
C ASP A 346 -16.58 2.16 19.77
N PHE A 347 -17.80 2.49 20.20
CA PHE A 347 -18.03 3.45 21.28
C PHE A 347 -19.32 3.12 22.04
N GLU A 348 -19.43 3.66 23.25
CA GLU A 348 -20.59 3.48 24.12
C GLU A 348 -21.24 4.83 24.42
N ILE A 349 -22.57 4.88 24.30
CA ILE A 349 -23.37 5.90 24.99
C ILE A 349 -23.89 5.24 26.26
N SER A 350 -23.28 5.55 27.41
CA SER A 350 -23.67 4.96 28.69
C SER A 350 -24.98 5.56 29.19
N LYS A 351 -25.76 4.78 29.94
CA LYS A 351 -26.99 5.26 30.56
C LYS A 351 -26.70 6.35 31.59
N ALA A 352 -27.58 7.34 31.67
CA ALA A 352 -27.57 8.33 32.75
C ALA A 352 -28.23 7.79 34.00
N ASP A 353 -27.91 8.34 35.17
CA ASP A 353 -28.60 7.99 36.39
C ASP A 353 -29.97 8.67 36.48
N ASN A 354 -30.95 7.95 37.00
CA ASN A 354 -32.28 8.52 37.24
C ASN A 354 -32.23 9.47 38.44
N ALA A 355 -32.66 10.71 38.24
CA ALA A 355 -32.95 11.64 39.34
C ALA A 355 -34.45 11.65 39.66
N ILE A 356 -34.78 11.55 40.94
CA ILE A 356 -36.15 11.60 41.46
C ILE A 356 -36.25 12.77 42.45
N THR A 357 -37.15 13.72 42.20
CA THR A 357 -37.44 14.81 43.14
C THR A 357 -38.94 14.94 43.38
N LEU A 358 -39.34 15.44 44.54
CA LEU A 358 -40.71 15.89 44.76
C LEU A 358 -40.96 17.16 43.93
N LYS A 359 -42.16 17.30 43.36
CA LYS A 359 -42.54 18.52 42.65
C LYS A 359 -42.83 19.67 43.62
N ASP A 360 -42.52 20.88 43.19
CA ASP A 360 -42.75 22.08 43.99
C ASP A 360 -44.24 22.22 44.35
N GLY A 361 -44.52 22.43 45.64
CA GLY A 361 -45.87 22.61 46.17
C GLY A 361 -46.63 21.32 46.47
N GLU A 362 -46.11 20.14 46.12
CA GLU A 362 -46.74 18.87 46.46
C GLU A 362 -46.58 18.54 47.95
N MET A 363 -47.65 18.04 48.55
CA MET A 363 -47.66 17.51 49.91
C MET A 363 -47.87 16.00 49.89
N LEU A 364 -47.00 15.28 50.60
CA LEU A 364 -47.10 13.84 50.77
C LEU A 364 -47.95 13.46 51.99
N GLY A 365 -47.94 14.30 53.03
CA GLY A 365 -48.70 14.09 54.25
C GLY A 365 -50.16 14.54 54.16
N LYS A 366 -50.94 14.17 55.19
CA LYS A 366 -52.34 14.60 55.36
C LYS A 366 -52.75 14.59 56.83
N THR A 367 -53.93 15.10 57.15
CA THR A 367 -54.58 14.83 58.44
C THR A 367 -55.36 13.52 58.34
N TYR A 368 -55.37 12.72 59.40
CA TYR A 368 -56.10 11.46 59.46
C TYR A 368 -57.58 11.64 59.12
N ASP A 369 -58.07 10.87 58.15
CA ASP A 369 -59.44 10.96 57.63
C ASP A 369 -60.11 9.57 57.51
N GLY A 370 -59.45 8.53 58.03
CA GLY A 370 -59.92 7.15 57.89
C GLY A 370 -59.60 6.50 56.54
N THR A 371 -58.72 7.07 55.72
CA THR A 371 -58.25 6.47 54.46
C THR A 371 -56.73 6.43 54.37
N ALA A 372 -56.17 5.55 53.54
CA ALA A 372 -54.73 5.52 53.29
C ALA A 372 -54.23 6.82 52.62
N VAL A 373 -52.95 7.14 52.77
CA VAL A 373 -52.33 8.27 52.08
C VAL A 373 -52.28 8.00 50.56
N GLU A 374 -52.59 9.01 49.76
CA GLU A 374 -52.50 8.94 48.31
C GLU A 374 -51.18 9.55 47.82
N ILE A 375 -50.22 8.67 47.49
CA ILE A 375 -48.96 9.05 46.86
C ILE A 375 -48.92 8.42 45.47
N THR A 376 -48.86 9.27 44.45
CA THR A 376 -48.86 8.86 43.05
C THR A 376 -47.63 9.40 42.32
N LYS A 377 -47.30 8.84 41.17
CA LYS A 377 -46.11 9.23 40.38
C LYS A 377 -46.17 10.69 39.93
N GLU A 378 -47.36 11.24 39.79
CA GLU A 378 -47.61 12.61 39.34
C GLU A 378 -47.04 13.64 40.31
N LYS A 379 -46.79 13.26 41.58
CA LYS A 379 -46.16 14.13 42.59
C LYS A 379 -44.65 14.28 42.43
N PHE A 380 -44.01 13.46 41.58
CA PHE A 380 -42.55 13.41 41.45
C PHE A 380 -42.08 13.79 40.04
N ASN A 381 -40.91 14.43 39.96
CA ASN A 381 -40.15 14.55 38.73
C ASN A 381 -39.25 13.31 38.61
N VAL A 382 -39.36 12.59 37.49
CA VAL A 382 -38.55 11.41 37.18
C VAL A 382 -38.02 11.59 35.76
N MET A 383 -36.70 11.50 35.58
CA MET A 383 -36.07 11.75 34.27
C MET A 383 -36.33 10.62 33.26
N GLY A 384 -36.25 9.37 33.72
CA GLY A 384 -36.47 8.19 32.91
C GLY A 384 -37.95 7.80 32.80
N THR A 385 -38.25 7.02 31.77
CA THR A 385 -39.58 6.46 31.48
C THR A 385 -39.82 5.10 32.13
N GLY A 386 -38.96 4.70 33.08
CA GLY A 386 -39.11 3.44 33.79
C GLY A 386 -40.39 3.40 34.63
N GLU A 387 -40.84 2.18 34.95
CA GLU A 387 -41.96 1.99 35.86
C GLU A 387 -41.64 2.58 37.24
N VAL A 388 -42.57 3.36 37.80
CA VAL A 388 -42.45 3.99 39.11
C VAL A 388 -43.24 3.17 40.13
N THR A 389 -42.58 2.75 41.20
CA THR A 389 -43.17 1.99 42.30
C THR A 389 -42.87 2.67 43.64
N PHE A 390 -43.70 2.37 44.64
CA PHE A 390 -43.63 2.98 45.96
C PHE A 390 -43.49 1.91 47.03
N MET A 391 -42.66 2.19 48.02
CA MET A 391 -42.60 1.46 49.27
C MET A 391 -42.68 2.44 50.44
N PHE A 392 -43.36 2.05 51.49
CA PHE A 392 -43.62 2.85 52.68
C PHE A 392 -42.96 2.20 53.89
N GLN A 393 -42.43 3.02 54.79
CA GLN A 393 -41.84 2.59 56.05
C GLN A 393 -42.32 3.54 57.13
N LYS A 394 -42.83 3.00 58.24
CA LYS A 394 -43.11 3.81 59.42
C LYS A 394 -41.79 4.14 60.12
N ASN A 395 -41.63 5.39 60.56
CA ASN A 395 -40.38 5.82 61.18
C ASN A 395 -40.12 5.02 62.46
N GLY A 396 -38.95 4.39 62.56
CA GLY A 396 -38.58 3.49 63.66
C GLY A 396 -38.85 1.99 63.40
N GLU A 397 -39.49 1.63 62.28
CA GLU A 397 -39.62 0.24 61.84
C GLU A 397 -38.58 -0.10 60.76
N GLU A 398 -38.10 -1.35 60.72
CA GLU A 398 -37.07 -1.77 59.74
C GLU A 398 -37.64 -2.20 58.39
N THR A 399 -38.93 -2.55 58.34
CA THR A 399 -39.55 -3.16 57.16
C THR A 399 -40.22 -2.13 56.26
N TRP A 400 -40.04 -2.32 54.94
CA TRP A 400 -40.76 -1.61 53.90
C TRP A 400 -42.01 -2.40 53.47
N SER A 401 -43.11 -1.70 53.19
CA SER A 401 -44.37 -2.24 52.70
C SER A 401 -44.79 -1.59 51.39
N ALA A 402 -45.47 -2.31 50.50
CA ALA A 402 -46.11 -1.73 49.32
C ALA A 402 -47.47 -1.09 49.64
N GLU A 403 -48.02 -1.37 50.83
CA GLU A 403 -49.31 -0.82 51.27
C GLU A 403 -49.14 0.60 51.81
N ALA A 404 -49.94 1.53 51.30
CA ALA A 404 -49.92 2.92 51.75
C ALA A 404 -50.45 3.02 53.20
N PRO A 405 -49.75 3.74 54.10
CA PRO A 405 -50.16 3.87 55.49
C PRO A 405 -51.44 4.69 55.63
N MET A 406 -52.24 4.34 56.64
CA MET A 406 -53.51 5.00 56.99
C MET A 406 -53.51 5.60 58.39
N THR A 407 -52.67 5.12 59.30
CA THR A 407 -52.62 5.58 60.70
C THR A 407 -51.78 6.85 60.85
N ALA A 408 -52.03 7.62 61.91
CA ALA A 408 -51.24 8.81 62.19
C ALA A 408 -49.80 8.44 62.61
N GLY A 409 -48.83 9.24 62.17
CA GLY A 409 -47.42 9.01 62.45
C GLY A 409 -46.48 9.63 61.42
N MET A 410 -45.18 9.44 61.66
CA MET A 410 -44.10 9.82 60.75
C MET A 410 -43.73 8.62 59.86
N TYR A 411 -43.62 8.84 58.57
CA TYR A 411 -43.36 7.80 57.57
C TYR A 411 -42.30 8.26 56.57
N LYS A 412 -41.69 7.28 55.90
CA LYS A 412 -40.88 7.48 54.70
C LYS A 412 -41.56 6.80 53.53
N VAL A 413 -41.53 7.44 52.37
CA VAL A 413 -41.82 6.79 51.09
C VAL A 413 -40.51 6.66 50.30
N LYS A 414 -40.19 5.44 49.87
CA LYS A 414 -39.17 5.15 48.88
C LYS A 414 -39.84 5.09 47.52
N VAL A 415 -39.45 6.00 46.64
CA VAL A 415 -39.86 6.03 45.25
C VAL A 415 -38.77 5.34 44.44
N MET A 416 -39.13 4.33 43.68
CA MET A 416 -38.20 3.56 42.84
C MET A 416 -38.63 3.69 41.39
N VAL A 417 -37.67 3.96 40.50
CA VAL A 417 -37.87 3.94 39.06
C VAL A 417 -37.02 2.83 38.44
N ALA A 418 -37.65 1.95 37.67
CA ALA A 418 -36.95 0.89 36.97
C ALA A 418 -35.99 1.45 35.90
N ALA A 419 -34.93 0.70 35.57
CA ALA A 419 -34.07 1.06 34.46
C ALA A 419 -34.87 1.07 33.14
N CYS A 420 -34.59 2.03 32.27
CA CYS A 420 -35.19 2.09 30.93
C CYS A 420 -34.09 2.12 29.86
N MET A 421 -34.44 2.51 28.63
CA MET A 421 -33.50 2.53 27.51
C MET A 421 -32.29 3.42 27.80
N ASN A 422 -32.51 4.64 28.30
CA ASN A 422 -31.46 5.66 28.44
C ASN A 422 -31.02 5.95 29.88
N TYR A 423 -31.75 5.45 30.87
CA TYR A 423 -31.47 5.70 32.28
C TYR A 423 -31.31 4.40 33.09
N ASN A 424 -30.36 4.40 34.04
CA ASN A 424 -30.20 3.37 35.06
C ASN A 424 -31.38 3.39 36.04
N ALA A 425 -31.61 2.30 36.78
CA ALA A 425 -32.61 2.32 37.85
C ALA A 425 -32.23 3.37 38.91
N GLY A 426 -33.21 3.99 39.55
CA GLY A 426 -32.99 5.00 40.58
C GLY A 426 -33.95 4.83 41.74
N GLU A 427 -33.55 5.29 42.92
CA GLU A 427 -34.41 5.37 44.09
C GLU A 427 -34.15 6.64 44.89
N ALA A 428 -35.20 7.16 45.54
CA ALA A 428 -35.11 8.29 46.46
C ALA A 428 -36.12 8.11 47.59
N THR A 429 -35.79 8.62 48.78
CA THR A 429 -36.66 8.55 49.96
C THR A 429 -37.12 9.94 50.39
N PHE A 430 -38.39 10.07 50.73
CA PHE A 430 -39.01 11.31 51.20
C PHE A 430 -39.75 11.06 52.51
N ASP A 431 -39.59 11.96 53.46
CA ASP A 431 -40.29 11.89 54.74
C ASP A 431 -41.65 12.59 54.64
N PHE A 432 -42.67 12.05 55.32
CA PHE A 432 -43.99 12.66 55.40
C PHE A 432 -44.70 12.31 56.72
N GLU A 433 -45.72 13.09 57.05
CA GLU A 433 -46.49 12.95 58.29
C GLU A 433 -47.98 12.75 57.97
N ILE A 434 -48.59 11.73 58.57
CA ILE A 434 -50.04 11.66 58.72
C ILE A 434 -50.35 12.25 60.10
N LYS A 435 -50.84 13.48 60.13
CA LYS A 435 -51.18 14.20 61.36
C LYS A 435 -52.42 13.57 61.99
N LYS A 436 -52.46 13.54 63.32
CA LYS A 436 -53.68 13.16 64.05
C LYS A 436 -54.81 14.13 63.73
N ALA A 437 -56.02 13.60 63.62
CA ALA A 437 -57.22 14.41 63.51
C ALA A 437 -57.67 14.92 64.88
N ASP A 438 -58.37 16.04 64.92
CA ASP A 438 -58.98 16.48 66.17
C ASP A 438 -60.19 15.62 66.51
N ASN A 439 -60.31 15.24 67.78
CA ASN A 439 -61.49 14.55 68.27
C ASN A 439 -62.68 15.51 68.27
N ALA A 440 -63.81 15.08 67.67
CA ALA A 440 -65.09 15.75 67.87
C ALA A 440 -65.98 14.91 68.77
N ILE A 441 -66.64 15.59 69.70
CA ILE A 441 -67.60 15.03 70.65
C ILE A 441 -68.92 15.76 70.43
N THR A 442 -69.97 15.02 70.08
CA THR A 442 -71.34 15.58 69.97
C THR A 442 -72.30 14.75 70.81
N LEU A 443 -73.39 15.37 71.27
CA LEU A 443 -74.49 14.65 71.91
C LEU A 443 -75.28 13.89 70.84
N LYS A 444 -75.69 12.64 71.12
CA LYS A 444 -76.55 11.89 70.20
C LYS A 444 -77.93 12.54 70.09
N GLU A 445 -78.54 12.40 68.91
CA GLU A 445 -79.92 12.83 68.69
C GLU A 445 -80.86 12.14 69.69
N ASP A 446 -81.88 12.88 70.13
CA ASP A 446 -82.92 12.45 71.09
C ASP A 446 -82.42 12.02 72.48
N VAL A 447 -81.17 12.31 72.83
CA VAL A 447 -80.66 12.13 74.20
C VAL A 447 -80.86 13.41 75.01
N THR A 448 -81.60 13.30 76.10
CA THR A 448 -81.62 14.34 77.14
C THR A 448 -80.61 14.01 78.22
N LEU A 449 -79.80 15.00 78.57
CA LEU A 449 -78.93 14.94 79.74
C LEU A 449 -79.72 15.47 80.95
N GLY A 450 -79.58 14.81 82.10
CA GLY A 450 -80.28 15.16 83.32
C GLY A 450 -81.41 14.20 83.67
N LYS A 451 -82.11 14.48 84.77
CA LYS A 451 -83.19 13.64 85.28
C LYS A 451 -84.08 14.41 86.26
N VAL A 452 -85.22 13.82 86.61
CA VAL A 452 -85.98 14.25 87.79
C VAL A 452 -85.28 13.72 89.04
N HIS A 453 -85.21 14.54 90.09
CA HIS A 453 -84.54 14.20 91.34
C HIS A 453 -85.16 12.96 92.02
N ASP A 454 -84.34 11.93 92.23
CA ASP A 454 -84.71 10.63 92.81
C ASP A 454 -83.80 10.23 94.00
N GLY A 455 -82.94 11.15 94.45
CA GLY A 455 -81.95 10.92 95.52
C GLY A 455 -80.65 10.23 95.08
N ASN A 456 -80.54 9.76 93.83
CA ASN A 456 -79.30 9.18 93.30
C ASN A 456 -78.53 10.20 92.44
N ALA A 457 -77.25 9.95 92.16
CA ALA A 457 -76.51 10.75 91.17
C ALA A 457 -77.09 10.59 89.75
N VAL A 458 -76.93 11.61 88.90
CA VAL A 458 -77.24 11.50 87.47
C VAL A 458 -76.34 10.46 86.81
N VAL A 459 -76.89 9.64 85.92
CA VAL A 459 -76.13 8.65 85.16
C VAL A 459 -75.83 9.23 83.78
N ILE A 460 -74.59 9.66 83.58
CA ILE A 460 -74.08 10.07 82.27
C ILE A 460 -73.03 9.04 81.82
N THR A 461 -73.20 8.51 80.61
CA THR A 461 -72.32 7.46 80.07
C THR A 461 -71.87 7.79 78.66
N LYS A 462 -70.80 7.12 78.21
CA LYS A 462 -70.22 7.37 76.86
C LYS A 462 -71.21 7.07 75.74
N GLU A 463 -72.16 6.16 75.97
CA GLU A 463 -73.18 5.74 75.01
C GLU A 463 -74.12 6.88 74.60
N GLN A 464 -74.16 7.98 75.36
CA GLN A 464 -74.95 9.18 75.07
C GLN A 464 -74.26 10.14 74.07
N PHE A 465 -72.97 9.96 73.80
CA PHE A 465 -72.18 10.85 72.94
C PHE A 465 -71.69 10.13 71.67
N ASN A 466 -71.57 10.88 70.58
CA ASN A 466 -70.78 10.47 69.41
C ASN A 466 -69.36 10.97 69.63
N VAL A 467 -68.41 10.05 69.76
CA VAL A 467 -66.98 10.35 69.90
C VAL A 467 -66.27 9.71 68.72
N MET A 468 -65.54 10.51 67.94
CA MET A 468 -64.87 10.00 66.74
C MET A 468 -63.68 9.08 67.05
N GLY A 469 -62.83 9.45 68.01
CA GLY A 469 -61.66 8.66 68.41
C GLY A 469 -62.00 7.53 69.39
N MET A 470 -61.12 6.53 69.46
CA MET A 470 -61.23 5.41 70.40
C MET A 470 -60.52 5.68 71.74
N GLY A 471 -60.26 6.94 72.06
CA GLY A 471 -59.65 7.33 73.33
C GLY A 471 -60.56 7.02 74.51
N GLU A 472 -59.97 6.92 75.70
CA GLU A 472 -60.74 6.77 76.94
C GLU A 472 -61.64 7.99 77.16
N VAL A 473 -62.93 7.77 77.40
CA VAL A 473 -63.91 8.83 77.66
C VAL A 473 -64.10 9.00 79.16
N THR A 474 -63.87 10.21 79.64
CA THR A 474 -64.05 10.60 81.05
C THR A 474 -64.98 11.80 81.17
N PHE A 475 -65.59 11.95 82.34
CA PHE A 475 -66.58 12.99 82.62
C PHE A 475 -66.15 13.83 83.81
N MET A 476 -66.34 15.13 83.70
CA MET A 476 -66.31 16.04 84.83
C MET A 476 -67.58 16.88 84.86
N PHE A 477 -68.05 17.18 86.06
CA PHE A 477 -69.29 17.91 86.33
C PHE A 477 -68.97 19.23 87.03
N GLN A 478 -69.72 20.26 86.68
CA GLN A 478 -69.64 21.57 87.31
C GLN A 478 -71.07 22.07 87.54
N LYS A 479 -71.37 22.55 88.73
CA LYS A 479 -72.63 23.23 89.02
C LYS A 479 -72.60 24.64 88.45
N ASP A 480 -73.70 25.10 87.87
CA ASP A 480 -73.77 26.45 87.31
C ASP A 480 -73.52 27.51 88.40
N GLY A 481 -72.50 28.34 88.17
CA GLY A 481 -72.05 29.39 89.11
C GLY A 481 -70.84 28.99 89.97
N GLU A 482 -70.41 27.73 89.93
CA GLU A 482 -69.17 27.27 90.60
C GLU A 482 -67.98 27.25 89.63
N GLU A 483 -66.76 27.48 90.13
CA GLU A 483 -65.55 27.50 89.31
C GLU A 483 -64.88 26.13 89.18
N THR A 484 -65.17 25.19 90.09
CA THR A 484 -64.49 23.89 90.16
C THR A 484 -65.24 22.80 89.41
N TRP A 485 -64.48 21.92 88.75
CA TRP A 485 -64.97 20.70 88.13
C TRP A 485 -64.74 19.50 89.07
N SER A 486 -65.71 18.58 89.16
CA SER A 486 -65.65 17.34 89.95
C SER A 486 -65.79 16.10 89.06
N ALA A 487 -65.16 14.99 89.43
CA ALA A 487 -65.40 13.69 88.78
C ALA A 487 -66.67 12.99 89.30
N GLU A 488 -67.22 13.46 90.42
CA GLU A 488 -68.43 12.91 91.02
C GLU A 488 -69.68 13.46 90.33
N ALA A 489 -70.56 12.56 89.88
CA ALA A 489 -71.81 12.94 89.26
C ALA A 489 -72.77 13.56 90.29
N PRO A 490 -73.41 14.71 89.99
CA PRO A 490 -74.29 15.38 90.93
C PRO A 490 -75.60 14.61 91.15
N SER A 491 -76.13 14.66 92.37
CA SER A 491 -77.46 14.14 92.75
C SER A 491 -78.48 15.23 93.03
N GLU A 492 -78.03 16.42 93.44
CA GLU A 492 -78.90 17.52 93.90
C GLU A 492 -79.59 18.27 92.76
N VAL A 493 -80.77 18.83 93.03
CA VAL A 493 -81.50 19.70 92.08
C VAL A 493 -80.63 20.90 91.68
N GLY A 494 -80.58 21.20 90.38
CA GLY A 494 -79.82 22.34 89.87
C GLY A 494 -79.48 22.25 88.39
N LYS A 495 -78.86 23.31 87.87
CA LYS A 495 -78.30 23.38 86.53
C LYS A 495 -76.81 23.06 86.59
N TYR A 496 -76.36 22.23 85.65
CA TYR A 496 -75.01 21.68 85.65
C TYR A 496 -74.46 21.66 84.23
N LYS A 497 -73.13 21.58 84.16
CA LYS A 497 -72.38 21.28 82.95
C LYS A 497 -71.69 19.95 83.11
N VAL A 498 -71.68 19.16 82.06
CA VAL A 498 -70.79 18.01 81.93
C VAL A 498 -69.75 18.34 80.87
N LYS A 499 -68.47 18.25 81.25
CA LYS A 499 -67.33 18.24 80.35
C LYS A 499 -67.02 16.78 80.03
N VAL A 500 -67.17 16.43 78.78
CA VAL A 500 -66.78 15.12 78.25
C VAL A 500 -65.39 15.28 77.67
N MET A 501 -64.44 14.48 78.14
CA MET A 501 -63.07 14.46 77.67
C MET A 501 -62.77 13.12 77.04
N VAL A 502 -62.13 13.12 75.88
CA VAL A 502 -61.60 11.92 75.24
C VAL A 502 -60.08 12.02 75.22
N ALA A 503 -59.41 11.01 75.77
CA ALA A 503 -57.96 10.94 75.77
C ALA A 503 -57.41 10.84 74.33
N GLU A 504 -56.17 11.28 74.15
CA GLU A 504 -55.44 11.09 72.90
C GLU A 504 -55.33 9.59 72.57
N CYS A 505 -55.48 9.23 71.30
CA CYS A 505 -55.30 7.85 70.84
C CYS A 505 -54.38 7.79 69.62
N MET A 506 -54.30 6.64 68.96
CA MET A 506 -53.37 6.41 67.84
C MET A 506 -53.57 7.46 66.72
N ASN A 507 -54.82 7.76 66.35
CA ASN A 507 -55.14 8.57 65.17
C ASN A 507 -55.80 9.92 65.47
N TYR A 508 -56.17 10.19 66.73
CA TYR A 508 -56.84 11.43 67.13
C TYR A 508 -56.13 12.11 68.31
N ASN A 509 -56.04 13.44 68.25
CA ASN A 509 -55.62 14.30 69.36
C ASN A 509 -56.63 14.22 70.51
N ALA A 510 -56.23 14.48 71.76
CA ALA A 510 -57.19 14.61 72.85
C ALA A 510 -58.27 15.67 72.53
N GLY A 511 -59.50 15.45 72.98
CA GLY A 511 -60.62 16.35 72.74
C GLY A 511 -61.46 16.58 73.99
N GLU A 512 -62.11 17.72 74.07
CA GLU A 512 -63.11 18.00 75.10
C GLU A 512 -64.31 18.77 74.53
N ALA A 513 -65.49 18.51 75.08
CA ALA A 513 -66.70 19.27 74.79
C ALA A 513 -67.53 19.42 76.06
N THR A 514 -68.28 20.52 76.16
CA THR A 514 -69.12 20.81 77.33
C THR A 514 -70.58 20.87 76.93
N PHE A 515 -71.44 20.21 77.71
CA PHE A 515 -72.89 20.16 77.51
C PHE A 515 -73.60 20.56 78.80
N ASN A 516 -74.71 21.30 78.66
CA ASN A 516 -75.52 21.72 79.80
C ASN A 516 -76.61 20.68 80.09
N PHE A 517 -76.96 20.48 81.35
CA PHE A 517 -78.06 19.63 81.78
C PHE A 517 -78.69 20.13 83.10
N GLU A 518 -79.86 19.61 83.44
CA GLU A 518 -80.57 20.01 84.66
C GLU A 518 -81.09 18.77 85.41
N ILE A 519 -80.93 18.79 86.74
CA ILE A 519 -81.65 17.88 87.64
C ILE A 519 -82.84 18.67 88.17
N THR A 520 -84.03 18.31 87.73
CA THR A 520 -85.26 19.03 88.08
C THR A 520 -85.87 18.47 89.36
N ALA A 521 -86.53 19.31 90.15
CA ALA A 521 -87.28 18.84 91.31
C ALA A 521 -88.37 17.85 90.88
N ALA A 522 -88.59 16.79 91.66
CA ALA A 522 -89.77 15.97 91.50
C ALA A 522 -91.01 16.87 91.64
N ALA A 523 -91.94 16.79 90.68
CA ALA A 523 -93.19 17.51 90.80
C ALA A 523 -93.85 17.08 92.11
N GLU A 524 -94.00 18.02 93.05
CA GLU A 524 -94.79 17.79 94.25
C GLU A 524 -96.18 17.39 93.76
N GLY A 525 -96.56 16.13 94.00
CA GLY A 525 -97.92 15.68 93.82
C GLY A 525 -98.79 16.56 94.69
N GLY A 526 -99.49 17.51 94.06
CA GLY A 526 -100.52 18.29 94.71
C GLY A 526 -101.58 17.34 95.24
N GLU A 527 -101.50 17.05 96.53
CA GLU A 527 -102.58 16.46 97.29
C GLU A 527 -103.79 17.39 97.18
N THR A 528 -104.88 16.83 96.69
CA THR A 528 -106.22 17.39 96.81
C THR A 528 -106.56 17.67 98.28
N LYS A 529 -106.93 18.91 98.58
CA LYS A 529 -108.00 19.24 99.54
C LYS A 529 -108.83 20.40 99.03
#